data_AF-A0A1H7T9F6-F1
#
_entry.id   AF-A0A1H7T9F6-F1
#
_cell.length_a   1.000
_cell.length_b   1.000
_cell.length_c   1.000
_cell.angle_alpha   90.00
_cell.angle_beta   90.00
_cell.angle_gamma   90.00
#
_symmetry.space_group_name_H-M   'P 1'
#
loop_
_entity.id
_entity.type
_entity.pdbx_description
1 polymer ?
#
loop_
_entity_poly.entity_id
_entity_poly.type
_entity_poly.pdbx_seq_one_letter_code
_entity_poly.pdbx_strand_id
1 'polypeptide(L)'
;MGSDLTRRQVLGLVLSALYVGGTGCVSTPPTSGRPSQNTTVQSTSVDSPSPPTTIPPATVTSYRELSDEGQVLFEKLLAQGTIERPADTVPSTLSDAEYVQFERSIYVLTVEFIDQMLAEYTLHATPVSASAIDDDTERVDFAALSTEANAAFMDALDDGQHTVRGDTLPPQLVEHRYVRYEGTTYRLEIALFEIPVWRLSVEKAST
;
A
#
# COMPACT_ATOMS: atom_id res chain seq x y z
N MET A 1 51.36 15.31 -18.43
CA MET A 1 51.47 15.41 -16.95
C MET A 1 50.12 14.95 -16.41
N GLY A 2 49.87 13.72 -15.97
CA GLY A 2 50.77 12.69 -15.46
C GLY A 2 50.59 12.59 -13.95
N SER A 3 49.62 11.80 -13.48
CA SER A 3 49.68 11.10 -12.18
C SER A 3 48.66 9.95 -12.16
N ASP A 4 49.20 8.73 -12.27
CA ASP A 4 48.60 7.49 -11.76
C ASP A 4 48.23 7.58 -10.29
N LEU A 5 47.15 6.89 -9.87
CA LEU A 5 47.17 6.16 -8.61
C LEU A 5 46.18 4.99 -8.63
N THR A 6 46.79 3.82 -8.74
CA THR A 6 46.21 2.48 -8.61
C THR A 6 46.04 2.14 -7.13
N ARG A 7 44.90 1.56 -6.72
CA ARG A 7 44.88 0.61 -5.58
C ARG A 7 43.74 -0.39 -5.65
N ARG A 8 44.13 -1.67 -5.74
CA ARG A 8 43.33 -2.90 -5.61
C ARG A 8 43.13 -3.25 -4.13
N GLN A 9 41.94 -3.73 -3.78
CA GLN A 9 41.64 -4.78 -2.76
C GLN A 9 40.29 -5.40 -3.20
N VAL A 10 40.16 -6.63 -3.72
CA VAL A 10 40.31 -7.97 -3.11
C VAL A 10 39.55 -8.12 -1.80
N LEU A 11 38.31 -8.65 -1.88
CA LEU A 11 37.77 -9.54 -0.87
C LEU A 11 36.94 -10.62 -1.56
N GLY A 12 37.46 -11.85 -1.54
CA GLY A 12 36.74 -13.04 -1.95
C GLY A 12 35.83 -13.52 -0.83
N LEU A 13 34.73 -14.16 -1.20
CA LEU A 13 33.96 -14.98 -0.26
C LEU A 13 33.68 -16.33 -0.91
N VAL A 14 34.35 -17.32 -0.32
CA VAL A 14 34.22 -18.75 -0.57
C VAL A 14 33.04 -19.24 0.26
N LEU A 15 32.06 -19.88 -0.37
CA LEU A 15 31.24 -20.86 0.32
C LEU A 15 31.20 -22.16 -0.50
N SER A 16 31.95 -23.14 0.01
CA SER A 16 31.84 -24.54 -0.34
C SER A 16 30.92 -25.21 0.68
N ALA A 17 29.96 -26.00 0.22
CA ALA A 17 29.39 -27.08 1.00
C ALA A 17 29.06 -28.24 0.04
N LEU A 18 29.91 -29.28 0.07
CA LEU A 18 29.58 -30.63 -0.36
C LEU A 18 28.68 -31.27 0.71
N TYR A 19 27.67 -32.03 0.29
CA TYR A 19 27.35 -33.28 0.98
C TYR A 19 26.94 -34.37 -0.01
N VAL A 20 27.38 -35.58 0.31
CA VAL A 20 27.57 -36.76 -0.53
C VAL A 20 26.70 -37.92 -0.02
N GLY A 21 26.25 -38.78 -0.94
CA GLY A 21 25.83 -40.18 -0.70
C GLY A 21 24.31 -40.36 -0.66
N GLY A 22 23.63 -41.17 -1.52
CA GLY A 22 23.95 -42.54 -1.96
C GLY A 22 23.48 -43.53 -0.88
N THR A 23 22.69 -44.58 -1.07
CA THR A 23 22.42 -45.51 -2.18
C THR A 23 21.20 -46.37 -1.79
N GLY A 24 20.65 -47.18 -2.72
CA GLY A 24 20.10 -48.49 -2.32
C GLY A 24 18.74 -48.89 -2.91
N CYS A 25 18.76 -49.91 -3.76
CA CYS A 25 17.66 -50.44 -4.56
C CYS A 25 16.76 -51.48 -3.84
N VAL A 26 15.50 -51.53 -4.29
CA VAL A 26 14.68 -52.72 -4.65
C VAL A 26 14.69 -53.93 -3.70
N SER A 27 13.50 -54.24 -3.15
CA SER A 27 12.97 -55.62 -3.03
C SER A 27 11.45 -55.63 -2.79
N THR A 28 10.73 -56.33 -3.67
CA THR A 28 9.34 -56.83 -3.56
C THR A 28 9.38 -58.33 -3.86
N PRO A 29 8.37 -59.19 -3.54
CA PRO A 29 7.33 -59.18 -2.49
C PRO A 29 7.32 -60.53 -1.71
N PRO A 30 6.25 -60.89 -0.95
CA PRO A 30 5.20 -61.70 -1.58
C PRO A 30 3.75 -61.35 -1.17
N THR A 31 2.87 -61.67 -2.10
CA THR A 31 1.40 -61.68 -2.07
C THR A 31 0.82 -62.49 -0.91
N SER A 32 -0.17 -61.91 -0.21
CA SER A 32 -1.24 -62.68 0.42
C SER A 32 -2.55 -61.92 0.32
N GLY A 33 -3.54 -62.54 -0.33
CA GLY A 33 -4.77 -61.89 -0.77
C GLY A 33 -5.79 -61.66 0.34
N ARG A 34 -6.63 -60.64 0.14
CA ARG A 34 -7.99 -60.59 0.67
C ARG A 34 -8.83 -59.64 -0.19
N PRO A 35 -10.05 -60.03 -0.62
CA PRO A 35 -10.91 -59.17 -1.41
C PRO A 35 -11.58 -58.13 -0.51
N SER A 36 -11.53 -56.86 -0.88
CA SER A 36 -12.39 -55.81 -0.32
C SER A 36 -12.89 -54.90 -1.43
N GLN A 37 -14.14 -55.16 -1.78
CA GLN A 37 -15.19 -54.23 -2.21
C GLN A 37 -14.75 -53.03 -3.06
N ASN A 38 -15.04 -53.15 -4.35
CA ASN A 38 -15.13 -52.05 -5.30
C ASN A 38 -16.29 -51.12 -4.88
N THR A 39 -16.01 -50.09 -4.08
CA THR A 39 -16.96 -48.99 -3.84
C THR A 39 -16.76 -47.97 -4.94
N THR A 40 -17.60 -48.05 -5.97
CA THR A 40 -17.77 -46.99 -6.96
C THR A 40 -18.28 -45.75 -6.25
N VAL A 41 -17.40 -44.82 -5.89
CA VAL A 41 -17.81 -43.48 -5.48
C VAL A 41 -18.18 -42.72 -6.75
N GLN A 42 -19.45 -42.85 -7.13
CA GLN A 42 -20.06 -42.00 -8.13
C GLN A 42 -20.12 -40.58 -7.53
N SER A 43 -19.16 -39.74 -7.89
CA SER A 43 -19.20 -38.30 -7.58
C SER A 43 -20.35 -37.68 -8.36
N THR A 44 -21.54 -37.68 -7.79
CA THR A 44 -22.60 -36.78 -8.21
C THR A 44 -22.17 -35.38 -7.81
N SER A 45 -21.65 -34.62 -8.78
CA SER A 45 -21.53 -33.17 -8.65
C SER A 45 -22.94 -32.63 -8.47
N VAL A 46 -23.28 -32.28 -7.23
CA VAL A 46 -24.49 -31.54 -6.93
C VAL A 46 -24.16 -30.10 -7.27
N ASP A 47 -24.55 -29.70 -8.47
CA ASP A 47 -24.63 -28.29 -8.87
C ASP A 47 -25.70 -27.65 -7.99
N SER A 48 -25.27 -27.07 -6.87
CA SER A 48 -26.16 -26.26 -6.02
C SER A 48 -26.29 -24.90 -6.68
N PRO A 49 -27.46 -24.54 -7.25
CA PRO A 49 -27.68 -23.17 -7.67
C PRO A 49 -27.60 -22.29 -6.42
N SER A 50 -26.69 -21.31 -6.44
CA SER A 50 -26.67 -20.27 -5.41
C SER A 50 -28.06 -19.60 -5.40
N PRO A 51 -28.66 -19.36 -4.21
CA PRO A 51 -29.95 -18.69 -4.15
C PRO A 51 -29.87 -17.32 -4.83
N PRO A 52 -30.88 -16.89 -5.60
CA PRO A 52 -30.89 -15.56 -6.19
C PRO A 52 -30.84 -14.52 -5.06
N THR A 53 -29.83 -13.65 -5.10
CA THR A 53 -29.73 -12.50 -4.20
C THR A 53 -30.93 -11.59 -4.46
N THR A 54 -31.95 -11.71 -3.62
CA THR A 54 -33.13 -10.83 -3.69
C THR A 54 -32.71 -9.48 -3.15
N ILE A 55 -32.54 -8.50 -4.04
CA ILE A 55 -32.12 -7.13 -3.68
C ILE A 55 -33.21 -6.52 -2.79
N PRO A 56 -32.91 -6.19 -1.52
CA PRO A 56 -33.86 -5.48 -0.68
C PRO A 56 -34.11 -4.09 -1.28
N PRO A 57 -35.38 -3.63 -1.39
CA PRO A 57 -35.73 -2.37 -2.06
C PRO A 57 -35.24 -1.10 -1.34
N ALA A 58 -34.48 -1.21 -0.24
CA ALA A 58 -34.20 -0.11 0.67
C ALA A 58 -32.88 0.66 0.42
N THR A 59 -32.03 0.26 -0.54
CA THR A 59 -30.74 0.96 -0.71
C THR A 59 -30.21 0.94 -2.15
N VAL A 60 -31.09 1.16 -3.14
CA VAL A 60 -30.67 1.40 -4.52
C VAL A 60 -30.51 2.90 -4.75
N THR A 61 -29.27 3.37 -4.80
CA THR A 61 -28.92 4.77 -5.10
C THR A 61 -28.99 4.98 -6.61
N SER A 62 -29.64 6.04 -7.08
CA SER A 62 -29.59 6.37 -8.50
C SER A 62 -28.19 6.88 -8.85
N TYR A 63 -27.63 6.48 -10.00
CA TYR A 63 -26.34 7.02 -10.47
C TYR A 63 -26.32 8.56 -10.49
N ARG A 64 -27.46 9.21 -10.77
CA ARG A 64 -27.57 10.68 -10.80
C ARG A 64 -27.52 11.34 -9.42
N GLU A 65 -27.69 10.56 -8.36
CA GLU A 65 -27.61 11.01 -6.97
C GLU A 65 -26.18 10.88 -6.42
N LEU A 66 -25.27 10.22 -7.14
CA LEU A 66 -23.85 10.22 -6.81
C LEU A 66 -23.25 11.61 -7.05
N SER A 67 -22.23 11.97 -6.27
CA SER A 67 -21.43 13.16 -6.56
C SER A 67 -20.76 13.07 -7.92
N ASP A 68 -20.33 14.20 -8.48
CA ASP A 68 -19.62 14.23 -9.77
C ASP A 68 -18.37 13.33 -9.75
N GLU A 69 -17.59 13.35 -8.65
CA GLU A 69 -16.46 12.42 -8.51
C GLU A 69 -16.91 10.96 -8.38
N GLY A 70 -18.05 10.72 -7.72
CA GLY A 70 -18.65 9.40 -7.57
C GLY A 70 -19.08 8.81 -8.90
N GLN A 71 -19.73 9.61 -9.74
CA GLN A 71 -20.13 9.25 -11.10
C GLN A 71 -18.91 8.89 -11.96
N VAL A 72 -17.87 9.73 -11.94
CA VAL A 72 -16.62 9.47 -12.69
C VAL A 72 -15.93 8.19 -12.20
N LEU A 73 -15.89 7.94 -10.89
CA LEU A 73 -15.30 6.71 -10.37
C LEU A 73 -16.14 5.48 -10.74
N PHE A 74 -17.45 5.58 -10.63
CA PHE A 74 -18.36 4.49 -10.99
C PHE A 74 -18.23 4.10 -12.46
N GLU A 75 -18.14 5.06 -13.37
CA GLU A 75 -17.89 4.79 -14.78
C GLU A 75 -16.54 4.09 -15.03
N LYS A 76 -15.49 4.50 -14.30
CA LYS A 76 -14.20 3.81 -14.37
C LYS A 76 -14.30 2.38 -13.85
N LEU A 77 -15.05 2.15 -12.78
CA LEU A 77 -15.33 0.81 -12.25
C LEU A 77 -16.07 -0.06 -13.28
N LEU A 78 -17.07 0.49 -13.98
CA LEU A 78 -17.75 -0.24 -15.06
C LEU A 78 -16.80 -0.63 -16.20
N ALA A 79 -15.79 0.20 -16.49
CA ALA A 79 -14.83 -0.06 -17.56
C ALA A 79 -13.70 -1.02 -17.17
N GLN A 80 -13.25 -0.99 -15.90
CA GLN A 80 -12.06 -1.70 -15.43
C GLN A 80 -12.38 -2.89 -14.49
N GLY A 81 -13.62 -2.98 -14.02
CA GLY A 81 -14.10 -3.97 -13.05
C GLY A 81 -13.74 -3.62 -11.61
N THR A 82 -12.44 -3.44 -11.35
CA THR A 82 -11.90 -3.24 -10.00
C THR A 82 -10.90 -2.09 -9.98
N ILE A 83 -10.95 -1.25 -8.95
CA ILE A 83 -10.05 -0.11 -8.75
C ILE A 83 -9.61 -0.05 -7.28
N GLU A 84 -8.30 0.11 -7.05
CA GLU A 84 -7.73 0.30 -5.71
C GLU A 84 -7.36 1.78 -5.52
N ARG A 85 -7.84 2.41 -4.45
CA ARG A 85 -7.55 3.82 -4.15
C ARG A 85 -7.56 4.10 -2.64
N PRO A 86 -6.89 5.17 -2.19
CA PRO A 86 -6.95 5.60 -0.80
C PRO A 86 -8.37 6.00 -0.36
N ALA A 87 -8.74 5.64 0.87
CA ALA A 87 -10.09 5.78 1.40
C ALA A 87 -10.61 7.23 1.41
N ASP A 88 -9.75 8.20 1.72
CA ASP A 88 -10.04 9.63 1.70
C ASP A 88 -10.31 10.20 0.29
N THR A 89 -10.00 9.44 -0.76
CA THR A 89 -10.32 9.80 -2.16
C THR A 89 -11.59 9.14 -2.67
N VAL A 90 -12.18 8.22 -1.91
CA VAL A 90 -13.44 7.54 -2.25
C VAL A 90 -14.61 8.46 -1.91
N PRO A 91 -15.44 8.87 -2.89
CA PRO A 91 -16.59 9.72 -2.62
C PRO A 91 -17.59 9.02 -1.72
N SER A 92 -18.05 9.69 -0.66
CA SER A 92 -18.96 9.09 0.33
C SER A 92 -20.27 8.59 -0.28
N THR A 93 -20.82 9.33 -1.24
CA THR A 93 -22.05 8.91 -1.97
C THR A 93 -21.89 7.57 -2.66
N LEU A 94 -20.66 7.21 -3.03
CA LEU A 94 -20.34 5.92 -3.62
C LEU A 94 -20.03 4.89 -2.53
N SER A 95 -19.18 5.18 -1.54
CA SER A 95 -18.85 4.20 -0.48
C SER A 95 -20.05 3.75 0.34
N ASP A 96 -21.05 4.63 0.51
CA ASP A 96 -22.25 4.35 1.30
C ASP A 96 -23.33 3.61 0.48
N ALA A 97 -23.15 3.51 -0.84
CA ALA A 97 -24.09 2.85 -1.73
C ALA A 97 -23.77 1.34 -1.83
N GLU A 98 -24.73 0.49 -1.47
CA GLU A 98 -24.62 -0.95 -1.69
C GLU A 98 -25.00 -1.32 -3.14
N TYR A 99 -26.02 -0.64 -3.69
CA TYR A 99 -26.48 -0.83 -5.06
C TYR A 99 -26.59 0.51 -5.78
N VAL A 100 -26.12 0.55 -7.03
CA VAL A 100 -26.26 1.70 -7.92
C VAL A 100 -27.12 1.34 -9.11
N GLN A 101 -28.21 2.08 -9.32
CA GLN A 101 -28.99 1.99 -10.55
C GLN A 101 -28.37 2.89 -11.61
N PHE A 102 -27.83 2.27 -12.65
CA PHE A 102 -27.29 2.95 -13.81
C PHE A 102 -28.01 2.46 -15.06
N GLU A 103 -28.56 3.42 -15.81
CA GLU A 103 -29.46 3.20 -16.94
C GLU A 103 -30.68 2.33 -16.57
N ARG A 104 -30.63 1.03 -16.88
CA ARG A 104 -31.69 0.04 -16.64
C ARG A 104 -31.18 -1.20 -15.90
N SER A 105 -29.95 -1.16 -15.41
CA SER A 105 -29.34 -2.25 -14.65
C SER A 105 -29.08 -1.79 -13.23
N ILE A 106 -29.09 -2.74 -12.30
CA ILE A 106 -28.64 -2.53 -10.93
C ILE A 106 -27.25 -3.16 -10.83
N TYR A 107 -26.31 -2.42 -10.26
CA TYR A 107 -24.96 -2.87 -9.99
C TYR A 107 -24.76 -2.97 -8.49
N VAL A 108 -24.18 -4.06 -8.03
CA VAL A 108 -23.68 -4.22 -6.67
C VAL A 108 -22.33 -3.54 -6.60
N LEU A 109 -22.16 -2.63 -5.65
CA LEU A 109 -20.86 -2.05 -5.34
C LEU A 109 -20.28 -2.79 -4.14
N THR A 110 -19.06 -3.29 -4.29
CA THR A 110 -18.29 -3.87 -3.18
C THR A 110 -17.13 -2.93 -2.86
N VAL A 111 -16.98 -2.60 -1.58
CA VAL A 111 -15.87 -1.80 -1.06
C VAL A 111 -15.18 -2.60 0.02
N GLU A 112 -13.93 -2.97 -0.22
CA GLU A 112 -13.14 -3.85 0.65
C GLU A 112 -11.83 -3.17 1.03
N PHE A 113 -11.47 -3.20 2.32
CA PHE A 113 -10.12 -2.85 2.74
C PHE A 113 -9.16 -3.99 2.42
N ILE A 114 -8.04 -3.69 1.75
CA ILE A 114 -7.10 -4.71 1.25
C ILE A 114 -5.83 -4.87 2.06
N ASP A 115 -5.89 -4.61 3.37
CA ASP A 115 -4.74 -4.69 4.29
C ASP A 115 -3.52 -3.86 3.83
N GLN A 116 -3.76 -2.79 3.07
CA GLN A 116 -2.73 -1.84 2.63
C GLN A 116 -3.01 -0.45 3.18
N MET A 117 -1.97 0.20 3.68
CA MET A 117 -2.01 1.59 4.15
C MET A 117 -1.08 2.43 3.29
N LEU A 118 -1.54 3.62 2.91
CA LEU A 118 -0.74 4.64 2.27
C LEU A 118 -0.27 5.63 3.35
N ALA A 119 1.04 5.80 3.48
CA ALA A 119 1.61 6.78 4.39
C ALA A 119 1.56 8.18 3.77
N GLU A 120 1.11 9.16 4.57
CA GLU A 120 1.21 10.58 4.29
C GLU A 120 2.02 11.22 5.42
N TYR A 121 3.14 11.84 5.06
CA TYR A 121 4.00 12.55 6.00
C TYR A 121 3.84 14.04 5.81
N THR A 122 3.60 14.76 6.90
CA THR A 122 3.58 16.22 6.92
C THR A 122 4.69 16.73 7.82
N LEU A 123 5.58 17.54 7.24
CA LEU A 123 6.66 18.22 7.92
C LEU A 123 6.26 19.66 8.24
N HIS A 124 6.46 20.08 9.49
CA HIS A 124 6.41 21.48 9.90
C HIS A 124 7.78 21.93 10.40
N ALA A 125 8.14 23.18 10.10
CA ALA A 125 9.36 23.82 10.59
C ALA A 125 8.99 25.03 11.48
N THR A 126 9.14 24.88 12.80
CA THR A 126 8.76 25.95 13.75
C THR A 126 10.02 26.61 14.34
N PRO A 127 10.17 27.95 14.29
CA PRO A 127 11.32 28.62 14.87
C PRO A 127 11.33 28.45 16.39
N VAL A 128 12.49 28.13 16.94
CA VAL A 128 12.71 27.96 18.38
C VAL A 128 13.92 28.77 18.84
N SER A 129 13.91 29.18 20.12
CA SER A 129 15.06 29.87 20.71
C SER A 129 16.23 28.90 20.84
N ALA A 130 17.40 29.30 20.34
CA ALA A 130 18.62 28.48 20.43
C ALA A 130 19.02 28.16 21.87
N SER A 131 18.64 29.00 22.84
CA SER A 131 18.85 28.77 24.27
C SER A 131 17.98 27.67 24.87
N ALA A 132 16.98 27.18 24.14
CA ALA A 132 16.11 26.08 24.56
C ALA A 132 16.58 24.70 24.06
N ILE A 133 17.75 24.64 23.41
CA ILE A 133 18.29 23.45 22.76
C ILE A 133 19.59 23.07 23.45
N ASP A 134 19.70 21.82 23.90
CA ASP A 134 20.92 21.28 24.49
C ASP A 134 22.01 21.07 23.42
N ASP A 135 23.28 21.24 23.78
CA ASP A 135 24.40 21.14 22.81
C ASP A 135 24.55 19.74 22.18
N ASP A 136 24.06 18.69 22.84
CA ASP A 136 24.07 17.30 22.34
C ASP A 136 22.87 16.97 21.41
N THR A 137 22.09 17.97 21.03
CA THR A 137 20.87 17.76 20.25
C THR A 137 21.16 17.47 18.78
N GLU A 138 20.42 16.52 18.19
CA GLU A 138 20.40 16.20 16.76
C GLU A 138 20.00 17.42 15.91
N ARG A 139 20.99 18.24 15.57
CA ARG A 139 20.87 19.45 14.75
C ARG A 139 21.71 19.32 13.49
N VAL A 140 21.15 19.73 12.36
CA VAL A 140 21.86 19.85 11.08
C VAL A 140 21.83 21.30 10.59
N ASP A 141 22.91 21.74 9.96
CA ASP A 141 22.93 23.03 9.28
C ASP A 141 22.25 22.89 7.91
N PHE A 142 21.43 23.86 7.51
CA PHE A 142 20.72 23.85 6.22
C PHE A 142 21.67 23.60 5.03
N ALA A 143 22.87 24.19 5.05
CA ALA A 143 23.88 24.01 4.00
C ALA A 143 24.40 22.57 3.86
N ALA A 144 24.19 21.71 4.87
CA ALA A 144 24.57 20.30 4.84
C ALA A 144 23.43 19.37 4.41
N LEU A 145 22.21 19.89 4.24
CA LEU A 145 21.09 19.13 3.70
C LEU A 145 21.30 18.87 2.21
N SER A 146 20.76 17.73 1.74
CA SER A 146 20.67 17.41 0.33
C SER A 146 19.76 18.41 -0.40
N THR A 147 19.82 18.45 -1.73
CA THR A 147 18.94 19.31 -2.54
C THR A 147 17.46 19.06 -2.26
N GLU A 148 17.08 17.80 -2.11
CA GLU A 148 15.71 17.38 -1.82
C GLU A 148 15.27 17.78 -0.41
N ALA A 149 16.13 17.54 0.60
CA ALA A 149 15.86 17.95 1.98
C ALA A 149 15.78 19.48 2.12
N ASN A 150 16.60 20.22 1.37
CA ASN A 150 16.52 21.68 1.30
C ASN A 150 15.18 22.13 0.74
N ALA A 151 14.73 21.56 -0.37
CA ALA A 151 13.44 21.90 -0.98
C ALA A 151 12.28 21.62 -0.01
N ALA A 152 12.22 20.42 0.57
CA ALA A 152 11.17 20.06 1.52
C ALA A 152 11.17 20.94 2.79
N PHE A 153 12.36 21.30 3.30
CA PHE A 153 12.45 22.24 4.42
C PHE A 153 11.98 23.65 4.05
N MET A 154 12.35 24.15 2.86
CA MET A 154 11.93 25.47 2.40
C MET A 154 10.42 25.53 2.17
N ASP A 155 9.83 24.50 1.54
CA ASP A 155 8.38 24.40 1.39
C ASP A 155 7.68 24.43 2.75
N ALA A 156 8.20 23.68 3.74
CA ALA A 156 7.66 23.68 5.10
C ALA A 156 7.79 25.03 5.82
N LEU A 157 8.80 25.83 5.46
CA LEU A 157 9.00 27.16 6.01
C LEU A 157 8.08 28.20 5.35
N ASP A 158 7.95 28.14 4.03
CA ASP A 158 7.25 29.13 3.22
C ASP A 158 5.73 28.93 3.27
N ASP A 159 5.25 27.68 3.12
CA ASP A 159 3.84 27.33 3.13
C ASP A 159 3.35 26.90 4.52
N GLY A 160 4.26 26.81 5.49
CA GLY A 160 4.01 26.35 6.86
C GLY A 160 3.98 24.83 7.04
N GLN A 161 3.97 24.07 5.93
CA GLN A 161 4.10 22.62 5.93
C GLN A 161 4.57 22.09 4.58
N HIS A 162 5.21 20.92 4.58
CA HIS A 162 5.50 20.14 3.38
C HIS A 162 4.90 18.74 3.54
N THR A 163 4.04 18.33 2.60
CA THR A 163 3.33 17.04 2.66
C THR A 163 3.76 16.14 1.50
N VAL A 164 4.16 14.91 1.82
CA VAL A 164 4.43 13.85 0.84
C VAL A 164 3.53 12.66 1.09
N ARG A 165 3.05 12.04 0.02
CA ARG A 165 2.05 10.97 0.08
C ARG A 165 2.47 9.79 -0.80
N GLY A 166 2.52 8.60 -0.20
CA GLY A 166 3.02 7.40 -0.87
C GLY A 166 4.53 7.38 -1.08
N ASP A 167 5.25 8.31 -0.45
CA ASP A 167 6.69 8.43 -0.48
C ASP A 167 7.21 8.76 0.93
N THR A 168 8.52 8.73 1.12
CA THR A 168 9.18 9.04 2.38
C THR A 168 9.72 10.47 2.39
N LEU A 169 9.68 11.13 3.54
CA LEU A 169 10.44 12.37 3.73
C LEU A 169 11.95 12.11 3.56
N PRO A 170 12.72 13.11 3.09
CA PRO A 170 14.16 13.01 2.99
C PRO A 170 14.78 12.56 4.34
N PRO A 171 15.64 11.51 4.37
CA PRO A 171 16.10 10.92 5.63
C PRO A 171 16.73 11.92 6.60
N GLN A 172 17.45 12.92 6.09
CA GLN A 172 18.06 13.97 6.90
C GLN A 172 17.04 14.79 7.70
N LEU A 173 15.80 14.94 7.20
CA LEU A 173 14.74 15.65 7.93
C LEU A 173 14.04 14.75 8.95
N VAL A 174 14.17 13.43 8.81
CA VAL A 174 13.62 12.43 9.75
C VAL A 174 14.61 12.12 10.87
N GLU A 175 15.90 12.05 10.55
CA GLU A 175 16.99 11.72 11.47
C GLU A 175 17.40 12.91 12.35
N HIS A 176 17.02 14.13 11.99
CA HIS A 176 17.35 15.34 12.73
C HIS A 176 16.09 16.00 13.28
N ARG A 177 16.18 16.48 14.53
CA ARG A 177 15.07 17.19 15.18
C ARG A 177 15.09 18.69 14.89
N TYR A 178 16.24 19.21 14.47
CA TYR A 178 16.42 20.64 14.26
C TYR A 178 17.24 20.95 13.01
N VAL A 179 16.85 22.01 12.31
CA VAL A 179 17.60 22.59 11.19
C VAL A 179 18.00 24.02 11.53
N ARG A 180 19.27 24.37 11.35
CA ARG A 180 19.73 25.75 11.48
C ARG A 180 19.75 26.42 10.12
N TYR A 181 18.98 27.50 9.98
CA TYR A 181 18.85 28.27 8.75
C TYR A 181 18.87 29.78 9.06
N GLU A 182 19.73 30.53 8.38
CA GLU A 182 19.91 31.98 8.54
C GLU A 182 20.08 32.46 10.00
N GLY A 183 20.78 31.67 10.81
CA GLY A 183 21.02 31.99 12.22
C GLY A 183 19.86 31.68 13.16
N THR A 184 18.72 31.24 12.64
CA THR A 184 17.57 30.74 13.42
C THR A 184 17.59 29.22 13.46
N THR A 185 17.22 28.62 14.59
CA THR A 185 17.03 27.18 14.69
C THR A 185 15.55 26.85 14.57
N TYR A 186 15.21 25.92 13.70
CA TYR A 186 13.85 25.44 13.48
C TYR A 186 13.74 24.03 14.03
N ARG A 187 12.69 23.78 14.82
CA ARG A 187 12.30 22.42 15.23
C ARG A 187 11.51 21.79 14.07
N LEU A 188 11.91 20.59 13.69
CA LEU A 188 11.18 19.78 12.74
C LEU A 188 10.13 18.96 13.49
N GLU A 189 8.88 19.05 13.05
CA GLU A 189 7.78 18.23 13.56
C GLU A 189 7.22 17.43 12.40
N ILE A 190 7.16 16.12 12.56
CA ILE A 190 6.66 15.20 11.54
C ILE A 190 5.38 14.58 12.06
N ALA A 191 4.29 14.78 11.33
CA ALA A 191 3.05 14.04 11.49
C ALA A 191 3.00 12.92 10.45
N LEU A 192 2.66 11.71 10.89
CA LEU A 192 2.36 10.57 10.03
C LEU A 192 0.86 10.31 10.08
N PHE A 193 0.23 10.28 8.91
CA PHE A 193 -1.14 9.83 8.73
C PHE A 193 -1.16 8.58 7.84
N GLU A 194 -1.79 7.51 8.34
CA GLU A 194 -1.94 6.26 7.60
C GLU A 194 -3.34 6.21 6.99
N ILE A 195 -3.39 6.08 5.67
CA ILE A 195 -4.64 6.13 4.90
C ILE A 195 -4.93 4.73 4.37
N PRO A 196 -6.04 4.10 4.80
CA PRO A 196 -6.43 2.81 4.27
C PRO A 196 -6.59 2.85 2.74
N VAL A 197 -6.10 1.82 2.06
CA VAL A 197 -6.37 1.62 0.64
C VAL A 197 -7.56 0.66 0.52
N TRP A 198 -8.56 1.09 -0.23
CA TRP A 198 -9.77 0.32 -0.51
C TRP A 198 -9.75 -0.19 -1.94
N ARG A 199 -10.19 -1.43 -2.11
CA ARG A 199 -10.55 -2.01 -3.40
C ARG A 199 -12.04 -1.86 -3.60
N LEU A 200 -12.40 -1.19 -4.69
CA LEU A 200 -13.77 -1.02 -5.13
C LEU A 200 -13.99 -1.92 -6.34
N SER A 201 -15.13 -2.60 -6.39
CA SER A 201 -15.57 -3.34 -7.58
C SER A 201 -17.06 -3.18 -7.81
N VAL A 202 -17.47 -3.33 -9.07
CA VAL A 202 -18.88 -3.31 -9.47
C VAL A 202 -19.23 -4.57 -10.24
N GLU A 203 -20.35 -5.19 -9.87
CA GLU A 203 -20.89 -6.35 -10.57
C GLU A 203 -22.35 -6.10 -10.91
N LYS A 204 -22.76 -6.49 -12.13
CA LYS A 204 -24.16 -6.39 -12.50
C LYS A 204 -24.97 -7.36 -11.65
N ALA A 205 -25.95 -6.86 -10.91
CA ALA A 205 -26.83 -7.70 -10.11
C ALA A 205 -27.66 -8.61 -11.04
N SER A 206 -27.70 -9.90 -10.72
CA SER A 206 -28.54 -10.87 -11.42
C SER A 206 -30.01 -10.60 -11.06
N THR A 207 -30.80 -10.25 -12.08
CA THR A 207 -32.26 -10.08 -11.99
C THR A 207 -32.99 -11.36 -12.32
#